data_AF-A0A929H455-F1
#
_entry.id   AF-A0A929H455-F1
#
_cell.length_a   1.000
_cell.length_b   1.000
_cell.length_c   1.000
_cell.angle_alpha   90.00
_cell.angle_beta   90.00
_cell.angle_gamma   90.00
#
_symmetry.space_group_name_H-M   'P 1'
#
loop_
_entity.id
_entity.type
_entity.pdbx_description
1 polymer ?
#
loop_
_entity_poly.entity_id
_entity_poly.type
_entity_poly.pdbx_seq_one_letter_code
_entity_poly.pdbx_strand_id
1 'polypeptide(L)'
;MINLLKKGILTGIGIGLMTKEKVQEFAKKTAEEAKLTKEESRKLVDDLLKKSEEAKQQIEEKIDKQVKKSIDKLGVATKEDLEKIQKKLDKLQSSLSKKTNTK
;
A
#
# COMPACT_ATOMS: atom_id res chain seq x y z
N MET A 1 -28.23 -17.09 0.59
CA MET A 1 -26.88 -17.63 0.91
C MET A 1 -25.74 -16.74 0.40
N ILE A 2 -25.78 -16.22 -0.83
CA ILE A 2 -24.84 -15.19 -1.37
C ILE A 2 -24.52 -14.07 -0.36
N ASN A 3 -25.54 -13.57 0.33
CA ASN A 3 -25.41 -12.43 1.24
C ASN A 3 -24.58 -12.76 2.50
N LEU A 4 -24.54 -14.03 2.94
CA LEU A 4 -23.71 -14.47 4.08
C LEU A 4 -22.24 -14.65 3.68
N LEU A 5 -21.96 -15.08 2.45
CA LEU A 5 -20.59 -15.17 1.92
C LEU A 5 -20.01 -13.79 1.63
N LYS A 6 -20.79 -12.91 0.97
CA LYS A 6 -20.44 -11.50 0.82
C LYS A 6 -20.19 -10.83 2.18
N LYS A 7 -21.06 -11.07 3.18
CA LYS A 7 -20.85 -10.55 4.54
C LYS A 7 -19.64 -11.18 5.21
N GLY A 8 -19.46 -12.49 5.19
CA GLY A 8 -18.32 -13.17 5.84
C GLY A 8 -16.96 -12.70 5.32
N ILE A 9 -16.85 -12.44 4.01
CA ILE A 9 -15.63 -11.92 3.38
C ILE A 9 -15.40 -10.44 3.73
N LEU A 10 -16.45 -9.61 3.64
CA LEU A 10 -16.38 -8.19 4.02
C LEU A 10 -16.14 -8.01 5.53
N THR A 11 -16.54 -8.98 6.35
CA THR A 11 -16.45 -8.92 7.82
C THR A 11 -15.17 -9.55 8.37
N GLY A 12 -14.54 -10.51 7.68
CA GLY A 12 -13.38 -11.24 8.21
C GLY A 12 -12.01 -10.73 7.78
N ILE A 13 -11.80 -10.47 6.48
CA ILE A 13 -10.47 -10.19 5.90
C ILE A 13 -10.53 -9.09 4.82
N GLY A 14 -11.69 -8.84 4.21
CA GLY A 14 -11.82 -7.88 3.13
C GLY A 14 -11.21 -8.40 1.82
N ILE A 15 -11.75 -7.95 0.69
CA ILE A 15 -11.39 -8.44 -0.64
C ILE A 15 -9.91 -8.16 -0.98
N GLY A 16 -9.36 -7.05 -0.47
CA GLY A 16 -7.97 -6.64 -0.74
C GLY A 16 -6.88 -7.48 -0.06
N LEU A 17 -7.25 -8.36 0.87
CA LEU A 17 -6.32 -9.29 1.54
C LEU A 17 -6.52 -10.75 1.09
N MET A 18 -7.39 -11.01 0.11
CA MET A 18 -7.63 -12.35 -0.41
C MET A 18 -6.56 -12.76 -1.43
N THR A 19 -6.22 -14.05 -1.47
CA THR A 19 -5.33 -14.58 -2.52
C THR A 19 -6.05 -14.63 -3.86
N LYS A 20 -5.28 -14.64 -4.96
CA LYS A 20 -5.80 -14.74 -6.33
C LYS A 20 -6.73 -15.94 -6.50
N GLU A 21 -6.38 -17.09 -5.93
CA GLU A 21 -7.16 -18.31 -5.97
C GLU A 21 -8.52 -18.13 -5.27
N LYS A 22 -8.54 -17.45 -4.11
CA LYS A 22 -9.75 -17.20 -3.34
C LYS A 22 -10.68 -16.19 -4.02
N VAL A 23 -10.11 -15.18 -4.66
CA VAL A 23 -10.89 -14.22 -5.48
C VAL A 23 -11.53 -14.94 -6.68
N GLN A 24 -10.78 -15.81 -7.37
CA GLN A 24 -11.30 -16.61 -8.48
C GLN A 24 -12.41 -17.58 -8.05
N GLU A 25 -12.22 -18.30 -6.94
CA GLU A 25 -13.22 -19.21 -6.38
C GLU A 25 -14.52 -18.46 -6.06
N PHE A 26 -14.41 -17.29 -5.43
CA PHE A 26 -15.56 -16.45 -5.09
C PHE A 26 -16.27 -15.89 -6.32
N ALA A 27 -15.52 -15.38 -7.29
CA ALA A 27 -16.06 -14.86 -8.53
C ALA A 27 -16.80 -15.94 -9.32
N LYS A 28 -16.22 -17.15 -9.40
CA LYS A 28 -16.83 -18.31 -10.06
C LYS A 28 -18.12 -18.74 -9.37
N LYS A 29 -18.11 -18.87 -8.04
CA LYS A 29 -19.31 -19.20 -7.26
C LYS A 29 -20.42 -18.15 -7.42
N THR A 30 -20.05 -16.87 -7.42
CA THR A 30 -20.99 -15.77 -7.64
C THR A 30 -21.57 -15.80 -9.05
N ALA A 31 -20.76 -16.11 -10.05
CA ALA A 31 -21.20 -16.22 -11.43
C ALA A 31 -22.16 -17.40 -11.66
N GLU A 32 -21.87 -18.55 -11.03
CA GLU A 32 -22.75 -19.73 -11.06
C GLU A 32 -24.08 -19.45 -10.35
N GLU A 33 -24.04 -18.85 -9.15
CA GLU A 33 -25.25 -18.52 -8.38
C GLU A 33 -26.12 -17.45 -9.08
N ALA A 34 -25.49 -16.52 -9.81
CA ALA A 34 -26.18 -15.49 -10.58
C ALA A 34 -26.56 -15.91 -12.00
N LYS A 35 -26.26 -17.16 -12.41
CA LYS A 35 -26.49 -17.70 -13.76
C LYS A 35 -25.93 -16.79 -14.87
N LEU A 36 -24.75 -16.22 -14.62
CA LEU A 36 -24.07 -15.35 -15.59
C LEU A 36 -23.64 -16.14 -16.82
N THR A 37 -23.63 -15.48 -17.97
CA THR A 37 -23.01 -16.03 -19.17
C THR A 37 -21.51 -16.21 -18.97
N LYS A 38 -20.85 -17.04 -19.81
CA LYS A 38 -19.39 -17.22 -19.76
C LYS A 38 -18.62 -15.90 -19.88
N GLU A 39 -19.13 -14.95 -20.66
CA GLU A 39 -18.49 -13.65 -20.85
C GLU A 39 -18.60 -12.76 -19.61
N GLU A 40 -19.79 -12.67 -19.01
CA GLU A 40 -20.03 -11.94 -17.76
C GLU A 40 -19.26 -12.54 -16.59
N SER A 41 -19.14 -13.88 -16.55
CA SER A 41 -18.36 -14.60 -15.54
C SER A 41 -16.88 -14.25 -15.61
N ARG A 42 -16.31 -14.14 -16.83
CA ARG A 42 -14.92 -13.74 -17.04
C ARG A 42 -14.69 -12.29 -16.62
N LYS A 43 -15.57 -11.38 -17.04
CA LYS A 43 -15.50 -9.96 -16.64
C LYS A 43 -15.55 -9.79 -15.13
N LEU A 44 -16.41 -10.53 -14.44
CA LEU A 44 -16.52 -10.48 -12.98
C LEU A 44 -15.23 -10.92 -12.28
N VAL A 45 -14.59 -11.99 -12.77
CA VAL A 45 -13.31 -12.47 -12.23
C VAL A 45 -12.22 -11.41 -12.41
N ASP A 46 -12.09 -10.85 -13.62
CA ASP A 46 -11.07 -9.85 -13.93
C ASP A 46 -11.27 -8.56 -13.12
N ASP A 47 -12.52 -8.09 -12.99
CA ASP A 47 -12.86 -6.90 -12.20
C ASP A 47 -12.56 -7.09 -10.71
N LEU A 48 -12.87 -8.26 -10.16
CA LEU A 48 -12.59 -8.56 -8.75
C LEU A 48 -11.09 -8.70 -8.47
N LEU A 49 -10.33 -9.31 -9.39
CA LEU A 49 -8.88 -9.38 -9.29
C LEU A 49 -8.25 -8.00 -9.33
N LYS A 50 -8.65 -7.16 -10.29
CA LYS A 50 -8.17 -5.79 -10.40
C LYS A 50 -8.48 -4.97 -9.16
N LYS A 51 -9.72 -5.02 -8.66
CA LYS A 51 -10.12 -4.32 -7.43
C LYS A 51 -9.39 -4.83 -6.20
N SER A 52 -9.09 -6.12 -6.13
CA SER A 52 -8.29 -6.69 -5.04
C SER A 52 -6.88 -6.11 -5.03
N GLU A 53 -6.25 -6.02 -6.20
CA GLU A 53 -4.89 -5.50 -6.34
C GLU A 53 -4.81 -4.00 -6.06
N GLU A 54 -5.76 -3.22 -6.56
CA GLU A 54 -5.90 -1.79 -6.24
C GLU A 54 -6.12 -1.56 -4.74
N ALA A 55 -6.99 -2.36 -4.11
CA ALA A 55 -7.24 -2.26 -2.67
C ALA A 55 -5.99 -2.60 -1.84
N LYS A 56 -5.22 -3.61 -2.25
CA LYS A 56 -3.95 -3.98 -1.61
C LYS A 56 -2.95 -2.81 -1.65
N GLN A 57 -2.74 -2.22 -2.82
CA GLN A 57 -1.84 -1.07 -2.99
C GLN A 57 -2.27 0.13 -2.12
N GLN A 58 -3.56 0.45 -2.08
CA GLN A 58 -4.06 1.54 -1.24
C GLN A 58 -3.85 1.29 0.26
N ILE A 59 -3.95 0.03 0.71
CA ILE A 59 -3.67 -0.35 2.09
C ILE A 59 -2.17 -0.22 2.39
N GLU A 60 -1.30 -0.72 1.52
CA GLU A 60 0.16 -0.58 1.64
C GLU A 60 0.56 0.89 1.77
N GLU A 61 0.06 1.76 0.88
CA GLU A 61 0.35 3.20 0.95
C GLU A 61 -0.15 3.86 2.25
N LYS A 62 -1.34 3.46 2.74
CA LYS A 62 -1.88 3.98 4.00
C LYS A 62 -1.03 3.53 5.19
N ILE A 63 -0.58 2.28 5.19
CA ILE A 63 0.30 1.75 6.24
C ILE A 63 1.61 2.52 6.22
N ASP A 64 2.27 2.67 5.06
CA ASP A 64 3.53 3.39 4.94
C ASP A 64 3.42 4.83 5.44
N LYS A 65 2.36 5.55 5.03
CA LYS A 65 2.09 6.91 5.51
C LYS A 65 1.86 6.95 7.02
N GLN A 66 1.12 5.99 7.56
CA GLN A 66 0.80 5.95 8.98
C GLN A 66 2.04 5.61 9.83
N VAL A 67 2.88 4.69 9.36
CA VAL A 67 4.16 4.34 9.99
C VAL A 67 5.09 5.55 9.96
N LYS A 68 5.27 6.20 8.81
CA LYS A 68 6.09 7.41 8.68
C LYS A 68 5.62 8.51 9.64
N LYS A 69 4.31 8.79 9.66
CA LYS A 69 3.71 9.77 10.57
C LYS A 69 3.92 9.41 12.05
N SER A 70 3.95 8.12 12.39
CA SER A 70 4.18 7.66 13.76
C SER A 70 5.65 7.86 14.16
N ILE A 71 6.59 7.56 13.27
CA ILE A 71 8.02 7.82 13.46
C ILE A 71 8.27 9.32 13.64
N ASP A 72 7.65 10.15 12.78
CA ASP A 72 7.76 11.62 12.88
C ASP A 72 7.25 12.14 14.24
N LYS A 73 6.14 11.58 14.75
CA LYS A 73 5.57 11.94 16.05
C LYS A 73 6.43 11.53 17.24
N LEU A 74 7.23 10.47 17.11
CA LEU A 74 8.15 10.02 18.15
C LEU A 74 9.42 10.90 18.22
N GLY A 75 9.58 11.86 17.28
CA GLY A 75 10.75 12.73 17.22
C GLY A 75 12.03 11.99 16.78
N VAL A 76 11.88 10.82 16.16
CA VAL A 76 13.01 10.03 15.67
C VAL A 76 13.48 10.61 14.34
N ALA A 77 14.73 11.05 14.29
CA ALA A 77 15.34 11.53 13.04
C ALA A 77 15.45 10.38 12.03
N THR A 78 14.98 10.60 10.81
CA THR A 78 15.14 9.61 9.74
C THR A 78 16.57 9.60 9.21
N LYS A 79 16.96 8.54 8.50
CA LYS A 79 18.27 8.48 7.82
C LYS A 79 18.46 9.66 6.86
N GLU A 80 17.40 10.06 6.17
CA GLU A 80 17.42 11.19 5.23
C GLU A 80 17.66 12.53 5.95
N ASP A 81 17.14 12.70 7.16
CA ASP A 81 17.41 13.89 7.97
C ASP A 81 18.87 13.95 8.40
N LEU A 82 19.45 12.81 8.82
CA LEU A 82 20.86 12.70 9.17
C LEU A 82 21.77 13.01 7.96
N GLU A 83 21.45 12.47 6.78
CA GLU A 83 22.20 12.76 5.55
C GLU A 83 22.12 14.25 5.15
N LYS A 84 20.96 14.89 5.33
CA LYS A 84 20.80 16.34 5.11
C LYS A 84 21.65 17.15 6.09
N ILE A 85 21.71 16.74 7.35
CA ILE A 85 22.55 17.39 8.37
C ILE A 85 24.02 17.22 8.02
N GLN A 86 24.45 16.02 7.64
CA GLN A 86 25.83 15.74 7.23
C GLN A 86 26.25 16.60 6.03
N LYS A 87 25.43 16.67 4.97
CA LYS A 87 25.72 17.54 3.81
C LYS A 87 25.80 19.02 4.19
N LYS A 88 24.99 19.47 5.14
CA LYS A 88 25.05 20.86 5.64
C LYS A 88 26.34 21.09 6.43
N LEU A 89 26.75 20.15 7.27
CA LEU A 89 28.01 20.19 8.01
C LEU A 89 29.21 20.23 7.07
N ASP A 90 29.26 19.37 6.06
CA ASP A 90 30.35 19.33 5.07
C ASP A 90 30.48 20.66 4.32
N LYS A 91 29.35 21.27 3.94
CA LYS A 91 29.32 22.60 3.30
C LYS A 91 29.83 23.68 4.24
N LEU A 92 29.40 23.67 5.50
CA LEU A 92 29.85 24.63 6.52
C LEU A 92 31.35 24.50 6.78
N GLN A 93 31.86 23.27 6.94
CA GLN A 93 33.29 23.01 7.08
C GLN A 93 34.08 23.53 5.88
N SER A 94 33.62 23.24 4.66
CA SER A 94 34.27 23.72 3.43
C SER A 94 34.30 25.25 3.34
N SER A 95 33.22 25.93 3.74
CA SER A 95 33.14 27.39 3.76
C SER A 95 34.04 28.01 4.84
N LEU A 96 34.13 27.40 6.02
CA LEU A 96 35.01 27.86 7.10
C LEU A 96 36.48 27.69 6.70
N SER A 97 36.87 26.54 6.16
CA SER A 97 38.24 26.29 5.68
C SER A 97 38.66 27.29 4.60
N LYS A 98 37.76 27.64 3.67
CA LYS A 98 38.03 28.68 2.66
C LYS A 98 38.24 30.06 3.29
N LYS A 99 37.48 30.41 4.33
CA LYS A 99 37.54 31.72 4.99
C LYS A 99 38.78 31.88 5.88
N THR A 100 39.30 30.79 6.44
CA THR A 100 40.52 30.79 7.26
C THR A 100 41.79 30.88 6.41
N ASN A 101 41.78 30.39 5.15
CA ASN A 101 42.92 30.46 4.23
C ASN A 101 43.02 31.78 3.44
N THR A 102 42.16 32.76 3.74
CA THR A 102 42.14 34.10 3.08
C THR A 102 42.53 35.25 4.01
N LYS A 103 43.05 34.95 5.21
CA LYS A 103 43.73 35.90 6.10
C LYS A 103 45.19 35.50 6.25
#